data_AF-A0A4S8MXJ9-F1
#
_entry.id   AF-A0A4S8MXJ9-F1
#
_cell.length_a   1.000
_cell.length_b   1.000
_cell.length_c   1.000
_cell.angle_alpha   90.00
_cell.angle_beta   90.00
_cell.angle_gamma   90.00
#
_symmetry.space_group_name_H-M   'P 1'
#
loop_
_entity.id
_entity.type
_entity.pdbx_description
1 polymer ?
#
loop_
_entity_poly.entity_id
_entity_poly.type
_entity_poly.pdbx_seq_one_letter_code
_entity_poly.pdbx_strand_id
1 'polypeptide(L)'
;MTAGAVYLLTGCVFLYRVCREHDWWALCLPLGAISMSLGFGVRILLHSPDHQHKTTLIPEEVLVSCSPAAYLAFNYIVYGRLLRFNIGSRHSLIRPNWIAAFFITSDVSTFVIQAAGAALLVSATTADRGATIFQIGVILQSVSYYVFCVFVTWTWWSIRKEKIATGRECWWTAYKVLGVSSVFIVVRTVYRILESSLSRTSVIRSHEIFLYTLDILTLFIAISFYLIWWPGRYLGRDSISGGLPNYQKVLKDENDTAYHPSYDYSQSVLPMGPRVYASN
;
A
#
# COMPACT_ATOMS: atom_id res chain seq x y z
N MET A 1 -5.31 -7.27 24.75
CA MET A 1 -6.02 -5.98 24.82
C MET A 1 -5.14 -4.80 24.39
N THR A 2 -3.88 -4.71 24.85
CA THR A 2 -3.00 -3.57 24.55
C THR A 2 -2.66 -3.38 23.06
N ALA A 3 -2.34 -4.45 22.34
CA ALA A 3 -1.95 -4.35 20.92
C ALA A 3 -3.06 -3.80 20.02
N GLY A 4 -4.29 -4.31 20.12
CA GLY A 4 -5.43 -3.83 19.31
C GLY A 4 -5.72 -2.34 19.50
N ALA A 5 -5.68 -1.86 20.75
CA ALA A 5 -5.87 -0.44 21.06
C ALA A 5 -4.77 0.45 20.43
N VAL A 6 -3.52 -0.01 20.44
CA VAL A 6 -2.39 0.70 19.80
C VAL A 6 -2.58 0.80 18.28
N TYR A 7 -3.05 -0.28 17.63
CA TYR A 7 -3.35 -0.26 16.20
C TYR A 7 -4.55 0.63 15.86
N LEU A 8 -5.58 0.65 16.69
CA LEU A 8 -6.72 1.54 16.51
C LEU A 8 -6.29 3.01 16.58
N LEU A 9 -5.55 3.37 17.63
CA LEU A 9 -5.00 4.73 17.80
C LEU A 9 -4.13 5.12 16.60
N THR A 10 -3.26 4.21 16.16
CA THR A 10 -2.40 4.43 15.00
C THR A 10 -3.21 4.61 13.71
N GLY A 11 -4.25 3.80 13.50
CA GLY A 11 -5.17 3.91 12.38
C GLY A 11 -5.94 5.24 12.38
N CYS A 12 -6.41 5.69 13.54
CA CYS A 12 -7.05 7.00 13.70
C CYS A 12 -6.09 8.16 13.38
N VAL A 13 -4.83 8.09 13.83
CA VAL A 13 -3.81 9.10 13.52
C VAL A 13 -3.53 9.12 12.01
N PHE A 14 -3.43 7.96 11.36
CA PHE A 14 -3.28 7.89 9.92
C PHE A 14 -4.48 8.46 9.19
N LEU A 15 -5.71 8.11 9.60
CA LEU A 15 -6.92 8.63 8.99
C LEU A 15 -6.99 10.16 9.12
N TYR A 16 -6.70 10.69 10.31
CA TYR A 16 -6.62 12.13 10.54
C TYR A 16 -5.60 12.80 9.62
N ARG A 17 -4.41 12.22 9.44
CA ARG A 17 -3.39 12.74 8.53
C ARG A 17 -3.81 12.68 7.07
N VAL A 18 -4.41 11.57 6.63
CA VAL A 18 -4.94 11.43 5.27
C VAL A 18 -5.99 12.49 4.98
N CYS A 19 -6.93 12.69 5.91
CA CYS A 19 -7.96 13.72 5.78
C CYS A 19 -7.37 15.14 5.78
N ARG A 20 -6.36 15.40 6.62
CA ARG A 20 -5.73 16.72 6.73
C ARG A 20 -4.85 17.08 5.54
N GLU A 21 -4.06 16.15 5.03
CA GLU A 21 -3.16 16.37 3.87
C GLU A 21 -3.83 16.03 2.53
N HIS A 22 -5.10 15.59 2.54
CA HIS A 22 -5.90 15.24 1.37
C HIS A 22 -5.25 14.14 0.48
N ASP A 23 -4.44 13.28 1.11
CA ASP A 23 -3.69 12.20 0.49
C ASP A 23 -4.51 10.90 0.41
N TRP A 24 -5.64 10.94 -0.32
CA TRP A 24 -6.57 9.80 -0.46
C TRP A 24 -5.92 8.49 -0.94
N TRP A 25 -4.79 8.60 -1.65
CA TRP A 25 -4.02 7.44 -2.09
C TRP A 25 -3.38 6.66 -0.92
N ALA A 26 -3.25 7.25 0.26
CA ALA A 26 -2.69 6.64 1.46
C ALA A 26 -3.74 5.93 2.34
N LEU A 27 -5.01 5.84 1.90
CA LEU A 27 -6.10 5.19 2.64
C LEU A 27 -5.85 3.70 2.98
N CYS A 28 -4.93 3.04 2.27
CA CYS A 28 -4.53 1.68 2.60
C CYS A 28 -3.90 1.55 4.01
N LEU A 29 -3.18 2.57 4.50
CA LEU A 29 -2.59 2.57 5.85
C LEU A 29 -3.63 2.52 6.97
N PRO A 30 -4.60 3.45 7.07
CA PRO A 30 -5.62 3.40 8.11
C PRO A 30 -6.51 2.16 7.97
N LEU A 31 -6.82 1.74 6.74
CA LEU A 31 -7.60 0.52 6.51
C LEU A 31 -6.90 -0.72 7.08
N GLY A 32 -5.60 -0.88 6.82
CA GLY A 32 -4.79 -1.98 7.34
C GLY A 32 -4.64 -1.96 8.87
N ALA A 33 -4.55 -0.77 9.47
CA ALA A 33 -4.44 -0.63 10.92
C ALA A 33 -5.76 -0.93 11.64
N ILE A 34 -6.89 -0.45 11.09
CA ILE A 34 -8.22 -0.71 11.62
C ILE A 34 -8.58 -2.19 11.47
N SER A 35 -8.29 -2.81 10.32
CA SER A 35 -8.53 -4.25 10.13
C SER A 35 -7.77 -5.09 11.15
N MET A 36 -6.53 -4.72 11.48
CA MET A 36 -5.76 -5.40 12.53
C MET A 36 -6.44 -5.24 13.90
N SER A 37 -6.84 -4.02 14.26
CA SER A 37 -7.54 -3.76 15.52
C SER A 37 -8.85 -4.55 15.63
N LEU A 38 -9.61 -4.67 14.54
CA LEU A 38 -10.84 -5.45 14.50
C LEU A 38 -10.57 -6.94 14.68
N GLY A 39 -9.53 -7.49 14.02
CA GLY A 39 -9.12 -8.89 14.22
C GLY A 39 -8.79 -9.20 15.68
N PHE A 40 -8.09 -8.29 16.36
CA PHE A 40 -7.84 -8.38 17.79
C PHE A 40 -9.10 -8.25 18.67
N GLY A 41 -10.03 -7.38 18.27
CA GLY A 41 -11.32 -7.21 18.96
C GLY A 41 -12.17 -8.47 18.88
N VAL A 42 -12.25 -9.08 17.70
CA VAL A 42 -12.89 -10.37 17.44
C VAL A 42 -12.27 -11.44 18.35
N ARG A 43 -10.94 -11.52 18.43
CA ARG A 43 -10.24 -12.46 19.31
C ARG A 43 -10.61 -12.33 20.79
N ILE A 44 -10.76 -11.10 21.29
CA ILE A 44 -11.08 -10.83 22.71
C ILE A 44 -12.54 -11.17 23.00
N LEU A 45 -13.46 -10.73 22.15
CA LEU A 45 -14.90 -10.97 22.32
C LEU A 45 -15.23 -12.47 22.38
N LEU A 46 -14.44 -13.25 21.65
CA LEU A 46 -14.65 -14.67 21.42
C LEU A 46 -13.80 -15.58 22.32
N HIS A 47 -12.96 -15.03 23.19
CA HIS A 47 -12.26 -15.77 24.26
C HIS A 47 -13.19 -16.10 25.45
N SER A 48 -14.48 -15.77 25.35
CA SER A 48 -15.50 -16.17 26.31
C SER A 48 -15.67 -17.70 26.27
N PRO A 49 -15.73 -18.39 27.43
CA PRO A 49 -15.57 -19.86 27.53
C PRO A 49 -16.64 -20.71 26.82
N ASP A 50 -17.69 -20.09 26.28
CA ASP A 50 -18.86 -20.75 25.71
C ASP A 50 -18.80 -20.96 24.18
N HIS A 51 -17.79 -20.42 23.47
CA HIS A 51 -17.70 -20.43 21.99
C HIS A 51 -16.42 -21.09 21.45
N GLN A 52 -16.07 -22.26 22.00
CA GLN A 52 -15.00 -23.18 21.57
C GLN A 52 -15.30 -23.86 20.21
N HIS A 53 -15.82 -23.14 19.22
CA HIS A 53 -16.05 -23.67 17.88
C HIS A 53 -15.05 -23.09 16.88
N LYS A 54 -14.45 -23.98 16.08
CA LYS A 54 -13.44 -23.69 15.04
C LYS A 54 -13.88 -22.60 14.05
N THR A 55 -15.18 -22.34 13.93
CA THR A 55 -15.81 -21.30 13.10
C THR A 55 -15.36 -19.88 13.45
N THR A 56 -14.95 -19.68 14.69
CA THR A 56 -14.62 -18.39 15.28
C THR A 56 -13.24 -17.86 14.90
N LEU A 57 -12.33 -18.74 14.47
CA LEU A 57 -10.97 -18.39 14.05
C LEU A 57 -10.89 -17.83 12.61
N ILE A 58 -11.92 -18.05 11.78
CA ILE A 58 -11.95 -17.53 10.40
C ILE A 58 -11.91 -15.99 10.35
N PRO A 59 -12.83 -15.26 11.01
CA PRO A 59 -12.86 -13.80 10.87
C PRO A 59 -11.60 -13.14 11.46
N GLU A 60 -10.99 -13.71 12.49
CA GLU A 60 -9.71 -13.24 13.04
C GLU A 60 -8.60 -13.32 11.99
N GLU A 61 -8.35 -14.50 11.41
CA GLU A 61 -7.28 -14.71 10.43
C GLU A 61 -7.48 -13.86 9.17
N VAL A 62 -8.72 -13.74 8.68
CA VAL A 62 -9.03 -12.90 7.50
C VAL A 62 -8.78 -11.42 7.79
N LEU A 63 -9.21 -10.90 8.94
CA LEU A 63 -8.98 -9.51 9.31
C LEU A 63 -7.49 -9.21 9.52
N VAL A 64 -6.75 -10.14 10.13
CA VAL A 64 -5.30 -10.03 10.36
C VAL A 64 -4.50 -10.15 9.04
N SER A 65 -4.94 -10.98 8.09
CA SER A 65 -4.36 -11.09 6.75
C SER A 65 -4.64 -9.88 5.85
N CYS A 66 -5.72 -9.12 6.12
CA CYS A 66 -6.04 -7.91 5.37
C CYS A 66 -4.99 -6.80 5.59
N SER A 67 -4.48 -6.68 6.82
CA SER A 67 -3.50 -5.67 7.20
C SER A 67 -2.21 -5.69 6.35
N PRO A 68 -1.46 -6.82 6.24
CA PRO A 68 -0.27 -6.86 5.40
C PRO A 68 -0.58 -6.56 3.93
N ALA A 69 -1.69 -7.04 3.37
CA ALA A 69 -2.07 -6.74 1.98
C ALA A 69 -2.26 -5.21 1.76
N ALA A 70 -2.87 -4.53 2.73
CA ALA A 70 -3.03 -3.08 2.67
C ALA A 70 -1.68 -2.33 2.77
N TYR A 71 -0.76 -2.80 3.61
CA TYR A 71 0.57 -2.21 3.74
C TYR A 71 1.46 -2.42 2.51
N LEU A 72 1.37 -3.60 1.89
CA LEU A 72 2.03 -3.89 0.62
C LEU A 72 1.51 -2.97 -0.49
N ALA A 73 0.18 -2.84 -0.62
CA ALA A 73 -0.45 -1.92 -1.56
C ALA A 73 0.05 -0.47 -1.37
N PHE A 74 0.17 -0.01 -0.12
CA PHE A 74 0.71 1.32 0.17
C PHE A 74 2.16 1.48 -0.31
N ASN A 75 3.04 0.51 -0.04
CA ASN A 75 4.43 0.53 -0.52
C ASN A 75 4.51 0.59 -2.05
N TYR A 76 3.65 -0.15 -2.75
CA TYR A 76 3.60 -0.12 -4.21
C TYR A 76 3.15 1.25 -4.75
N ILE A 77 2.17 1.89 -4.11
CA ILE A 77 1.71 3.23 -4.47
C ILE A 77 2.82 4.27 -4.24
N VAL A 78 3.47 4.24 -3.07
CA VAL A 78 4.59 5.15 -2.74
C VAL A 78 5.71 4.99 -3.76
N TYR A 79 6.11 3.76 -4.06
CA TYR A 79 7.14 3.47 -5.05
C TYR A 79 6.77 3.93 -6.46
N GLY A 80 5.54 3.62 -6.90
CA GLY A 80 5.04 4.04 -8.21
C GLY A 80 5.02 5.56 -8.37
N ARG A 81 4.63 6.28 -7.31
CA ARG A 81 4.65 7.75 -7.32
C ARG A 81 6.09 8.31 -7.25
N LEU A 82 7.00 7.72 -6.47
CA LEU A 82 8.41 8.08 -6.46
C LEU A 82 9.05 7.97 -7.85
N LEU A 83 8.78 6.88 -8.56
CA LEU A 83 9.24 6.70 -9.94
C LEU A 83 8.65 7.76 -10.87
N ARG A 84 7.34 8.03 -10.76
CA ARG A 84 6.62 8.97 -11.62
C ARG A 84 7.08 10.42 -11.43
N PHE A 85 7.21 10.88 -10.19
CA PHE A 85 7.46 12.28 -9.88
C PHE A 85 8.95 12.63 -9.77
N ASN A 86 9.81 11.71 -9.34
CA ASN A 86 11.18 12.07 -8.94
C ASN A 86 12.25 11.50 -9.87
N ILE A 87 12.07 10.29 -10.41
CA ILE A 87 13.13 9.57 -11.17
C ILE A 87 12.91 9.68 -12.69
N GLY A 88 11.67 9.87 -13.13
CA GLY A 88 11.30 9.95 -14.53
C GLY A 88 11.29 8.59 -15.23
N SER A 89 10.48 8.44 -16.28
CA SER A 89 10.28 7.18 -17.01
C SER A 89 11.53 6.60 -17.69
N ARG A 90 12.68 7.30 -17.66
CA ARG A 90 13.94 6.87 -18.28
C ARG A 90 14.69 5.78 -17.51
N HIS A 91 14.51 5.69 -16.19
CA HIS A 91 15.15 4.67 -15.35
C HIS A 91 14.17 3.62 -14.82
N SER A 92 12.92 3.62 -15.28
CA SER A 92 11.90 2.63 -14.90
C SER A 92 11.71 1.64 -16.04
N LEU A 93 12.01 0.35 -15.82
CA LEU A 93 11.82 -0.72 -16.81
C LEU A 93 10.37 -0.84 -17.31
N ILE A 94 9.39 -0.40 -16.50
CA ILE A 94 7.95 -0.52 -16.76
C ILE A 94 7.25 0.76 -16.28
N ARG A 95 6.11 1.13 -16.90
CA ARG A 95 5.28 2.27 -16.47
C ARG A 95 4.87 2.12 -14.99
N PRO A 96 5.14 3.09 -14.11
CA PRO A 96 4.92 2.96 -12.67
C PRO A 96 3.48 2.60 -12.25
N ASN A 97 2.48 3.11 -12.99
CA ASN A 97 1.07 2.81 -12.70
C ASN A 97 0.69 1.35 -12.97
N TRP A 98 1.33 0.71 -13.95
CA TRP A 98 1.07 -0.70 -14.27
C TRP A 98 1.71 -1.64 -13.25
N ILE A 99 2.90 -1.29 -12.77
CA ILE A 99 3.61 -2.02 -11.71
C ILE A 99 2.75 -2.07 -10.44
N ALA A 100 2.32 -0.90 -9.95
CA ALA A 100 1.50 -0.83 -8.74
C ALA A 100 0.16 -1.58 -8.91
N ALA A 101 -0.52 -1.41 -10.04
CA ALA A 101 -1.78 -2.11 -10.31
C ALA A 101 -1.59 -3.64 -10.34
N PHE A 102 -0.54 -4.14 -11.00
CA PHE A 102 -0.25 -5.58 -11.08
C PHE A 102 0.06 -6.20 -9.72
N PHE A 103 0.89 -5.53 -8.90
CA PHE A 103 1.22 -6.05 -7.57
C PHE A 103 0.02 -6.00 -6.61
N ILE A 104 -0.81 -4.95 -6.70
CA ILE A 104 -2.04 -4.87 -5.90
C ILE A 104 -3.03 -5.98 -6.29
N THR A 105 -3.22 -6.26 -7.59
CA THR A 105 -4.12 -7.36 -8.00
C THR A 105 -3.59 -8.73 -7.59
N SER A 106 -2.26 -8.92 -7.67
CA SER A 106 -1.60 -10.11 -7.11
C SER A 106 -1.89 -10.25 -5.60
N ASP A 107 -1.79 -9.19 -4.81
CA ASP A 107 -2.05 -9.26 -3.37
C ASP A 107 -3.52 -9.49 -3.03
N VAL A 108 -4.45 -8.89 -3.78
CA VAL A 108 -5.89 -9.14 -3.59
C VAL A 108 -6.24 -10.60 -3.90
N SER A 109 -5.70 -11.16 -4.98
CA SER A 109 -5.94 -12.57 -5.32
C SER A 109 -5.37 -13.53 -4.27
N THR A 110 -4.18 -13.25 -3.75
CA THR A 110 -3.57 -14.06 -2.69
C THR A 110 -4.30 -13.93 -1.36
N PHE A 111 -4.83 -12.75 -1.03
CA PHE A 111 -5.71 -12.54 0.11
C PHE A 111 -7.00 -13.38 0.00
N VAL A 112 -7.62 -13.45 -1.17
CA VAL A 112 -8.81 -14.29 -1.40
C VAL A 112 -8.48 -15.77 -1.22
N ILE A 113 -7.33 -16.23 -1.72
CA ILE A 113 -6.86 -17.61 -1.52
C ILE A 113 -6.66 -17.91 -0.04
N GLN A 114 -6.06 -16.99 0.73
CA GLN A 114 -5.90 -17.15 2.18
C GLN A 114 -7.24 -17.19 2.90
N ALA A 115 -8.18 -16.31 2.55
CA ALA A 115 -9.52 -16.31 3.15
C ALA A 115 -10.27 -17.62 2.87
N ALA A 116 -10.18 -18.14 1.64
CA ALA A 116 -10.75 -19.44 1.27
C ALA A 116 -10.09 -20.59 2.04
N GLY A 117 -8.75 -20.59 2.16
CA GLY A 117 -8.01 -21.57 2.94
C GLY A 117 -8.41 -21.54 4.42
N ALA A 118 -8.51 -20.34 5.00
CA ALA A 118 -8.91 -20.13 6.39
C ALA A 118 -10.34 -20.63 6.65
N ALA A 119 -11.28 -20.40 5.74
CA ALA A 119 -12.64 -20.90 5.86
C ALA A 119 -12.71 -22.44 5.90
N LEU A 120 -11.85 -23.13 5.14
CA LEU A 120 -11.80 -24.59 5.08
C LEU A 120 -11.15 -25.24 6.31
N LEU A 121 -10.45 -24.47 7.15
CA LEU A 121 -9.84 -24.97 8.40
C LEU A 121 -10.87 -25.35 9.47
N VAL A 122 -12.12 -24.90 9.33
CA VAL A 122 -13.18 -25.09 10.33
C VAL A 122 -13.72 -26.51 10.34
N SER A 123 -13.83 -27.11 9.17
CA SER A 123 -14.33 -28.46 8.99
C SER A 123 -13.19 -29.46 9.19
N ALA A 124 -13.38 -30.44 10.08
CA ALA A 124 -12.35 -31.44 10.40
C ALA A 124 -11.92 -32.28 9.18
N THR A 125 -12.81 -32.47 8.20
CA THR A 125 -12.55 -33.23 6.98
C THR A 125 -11.81 -32.43 5.89
N THR A 126 -11.93 -31.10 5.89
CA THR A 126 -11.28 -30.23 4.89
C THR A 126 -10.10 -29.44 5.46
N ALA A 127 -9.80 -29.58 6.76
CA ALA A 127 -8.80 -28.78 7.44
C ALA A 127 -7.40 -28.92 6.82
N ASP A 128 -6.99 -30.12 6.42
CA ASP A 128 -5.67 -30.33 5.81
C ASP A 128 -5.57 -29.63 4.45
N ARG A 129 -6.64 -29.72 3.64
CA ARG A 129 -6.74 -29.00 2.36
C ARG A 129 -6.77 -27.49 2.57
N GLY A 130 -7.50 -27.02 3.59
CA GLY A 130 -7.57 -25.60 3.95
C GLY A 130 -6.21 -25.03 4.35
N ALA A 131 -5.44 -25.78 5.13
CA ALA A 131 -4.07 -25.40 5.52
C ALA A 131 -3.15 -25.27 4.30
N THR A 132 -3.20 -26.24 3.38
CA THR A 132 -2.42 -26.18 2.13
C THR A 132 -2.81 -24.97 1.27
N ILE A 133 -4.11 -24.70 1.11
CA ILE A 133 -4.61 -23.55 0.34
C ILE A 133 -4.16 -22.23 0.98
N PHE A 134 -4.27 -22.12 2.31
CA PHE A 134 -3.81 -20.95 3.05
C PHE A 134 -2.31 -20.72 2.85
N GLN A 135 -1.50 -21.77 2.98
CA GLN A 135 -0.05 -21.74 2.77
C GLN A 135 0.32 -21.30 1.35
N ILE A 136 -0.38 -21.78 0.32
CA ILE A 136 -0.18 -21.34 -1.06
C ILE A 136 -0.40 -19.82 -1.19
N GLY A 137 -1.46 -19.30 -0.59
CA GLY A 137 -1.74 -17.87 -0.59
C GLY A 137 -0.62 -17.04 0.06
N VAL A 138 -0.08 -17.49 1.20
CA VAL A 138 1.04 -16.82 1.89
C VAL A 138 2.32 -16.84 1.04
N ILE A 139 2.65 -17.98 0.42
CA ILE A 139 3.83 -18.12 -0.43
C ILE A 139 3.74 -17.22 -1.66
N LEU A 140 2.59 -17.24 -2.35
CA LEU A 140 2.37 -16.41 -3.55
C LEU A 140 2.47 -14.92 -3.23
N GLN A 141 1.88 -14.48 -2.11
CA GLN A 141 1.97 -13.08 -1.66
C GLN A 141 3.43 -12.70 -1.37
N SER A 142 4.17 -13.58 -0.70
CA SER A 142 5.57 -13.34 -0.34
C SER A 142 6.48 -13.27 -1.57
N VAL A 143 6.29 -14.17 -2.55
CA VAL A 143 7.04 -14.16 -3.82
C VAL A 143 6.79 -12.85 -4.58
N SER A 144 5.53 -12.42 -4.68
CA SER A 144 5.16 -11.16 -5.31
C SER A 144 5.90 -9.97 -4.67
N TYR A 145 5.95 -9.95 -3.34
CA TYR A 145 6.64 -8.90 -2.62
C TYR A 145 8.18 -8.95 -2.75
N TYR A 146 8.78 -10.14 -2.82
CA TYR A 146 10.22 -10.27 -3.04
C TYR A 146 10.62 -9.77 -4.43
N VAL A 147 9.80 -10.04 -5.45
CA VAL A 147 10.00 -9.46 -6.79
C VAL A 147 9.94 -7.94 -6.73
N PHE A 148 9.01 -7.36 -5.97
CA PHE A 148 8.97 -5.91 -5.73
C PHE A 148 10.25 -5.40 -5.06
N CYS A 149 10.79 -6.09 -4.05
CA CYS A 149 12.04 -5.72 -3.40
C CYS A 149 13.24 -5.74 -4.36
N VAL A 150 13.26 -6.67 -5.32
CA VAL A 150 14.25 -6.69 -6.40
C VAL A 150 14.11 -5.44 -7.28
N PHE A 151 12.89 -5.03 -7.65
CA PHE A 151 12.68 -3.81 -8.41
C PHE A 151 13.17 -2.56 -7.68
N VAL A 152 12.83 -2.44 -6.38
CA VAL A 152 13.32 -1.34 -5.54
C VAL A 152 14.86 -1.34 -5.55
N THR A 153 15.50 -2.42 -5.11
CA THR A 153 16.98 -2.49 -5.04
C THR A 153 17.66 -2.25 -6.39
N TRP A 154 17.07 -2.72 -7.50
CA TRP A 154 17.55 -2.45 -8.84
C TRP A 154 17.49 -0.96 -9.20
N THR A 155 16.38 -0.28 -8.91
CA THR A 155 16.26 1.17 -9.11
C THR A 155 17.26 1.95 -8.27
N TRP A 156 17.50 1.54 -7.01
CA TRP A 156 18.54 2.15 -6.18
C TRP A 156 19.93 2.02 -6.81
N TRP A 157 20.27 0.82 -7.28
CA TRP A 157 21.55 0.55 -7.92
C TRP A 157 21.72 1.35 -9.22
N SER A 158 20.68 1.39 -10.05
CA SER A 158 20.64 2.14 -11.31
C SER A 158 20.92 3.64 -11.08
N ILE A 159 20.22 4.25 -10.13
CA ILE A 159 20.40 5.67 -9.78
C ILE A 159 21.81 5.97 -9.28
N ARG A 160 22.40 5.08 -8.46
CA ARG A 160 23.78 5.26 -7.96
C ARG A 160 24.83 5.10 -9.05
N LYS A 161 24.60 4.22 -10.02
CA LYS A 161 25.53 3.98 -11.13
C LYS A 161 25.65 5.20 -12.03
N GLU A 162 24.55 5.90 -12.29
CA GLU A 162 24.56 7.08 -13.17
C GLU A 162 25.04 8.38 -12.50
N LYS A 163 25.23 8.41 -11.17
CA LYS A 163 25.65 9.59 -10.38
C LYS A 163 24.79 10.85 -10.58
N ILE A 164 23.60 10.73 -11.18
CA ILE A 164 22.70 11.86 -11.49
C ILE A 164 22.10 12.45 -10.21
N ALA A 165 22.00 11.67 -9.13
CA ALA A 165 21.48 12.14 -7.87
C ALA A 165 22.60 12.65 -6.94
N THR A 166 22.57 13.94 -6.62
CA THR A 166 23.51 14.64 -5.70
C THR A 166 23.42 14.12 -4.25
N GLY A 167 22.47 13.23 -3.93
CA GLY A 167 22.29 12.64 -2.60
C GLY A 167 21.70 13.58 -1.55
N ARG A 168 21.38 14.83 -1.93
CA ARG A 168 20.76 15.87 -1.08
C ARG A 168 19.25 16.01 -1.27
N GLU A 169 18.69 15.35 -2.29
CA GLU A 169 17.29 15.51 -2.64
C GLU A 169 16.34 14.96 -1.56
N CYS A 170 15.25 15.67 -1.29
CA CYS A 170 14.27 15.30 -0.26
C CYS A 170 13.63 13.91 -0.51
N TRP A 171 13.55 13.47 -1.77
CA TRP A 171 12.94 12.19 -2.14
C TRP A 171 13.76 10.96 -1.72
N TRP A 172 15.06 11.11 -1.45
CA TRP A 172 15.87 10.01 -0.87
C TRP A 172 15.37 9.59 0.50
N THR A 173 14.78 10.51 1.26
CA THR A 173 14.22 10.21 2.58
C THR A 173 13.02 9.28 2.45
N ALA A 174 12.08 9.58 1.54
CA ALA A 174 10.94 8.71 1.26
C ALA A 174 11.40 7.33 0.74
N TYR A 175 12.44 7.30 -0.10
CA TYR A 175 13.02 6.05 -0.57
C TYR A 175 13.67 5.22 0.56
N LYS A 176 14.44 5.85 1.45
CA LYS A 176 15.04 5.17 2.61
C LYS A 176 13.96 4.62 3.55
N VAL A 177 12.90 5.39 3.79
CA VAL A 177 11.75 4.96 4.61
C VAL A 177 11.06 3.75 3.96
N LEU A 178 10.84 3.79 2.64
CA LEU A 178 10.33 2.64 1.88
C LEU A 178 11.23 1.42 2.04
N GLY A 179 12.55 1.57 1.90
CA GLY A 179 13.51 0.48 2.06
C GLY A 179 13.52 -0.11 3.47
N VAL A 180 13.58 0.74 4.50
CA VAL A 180 13.56 0.31 5.91
C VAL A 180 12.25 -0.41 6.22
N SER A 181 11.11 0.16 5.84
CA SER A 181 9.80 -0.51 6.04
C SER A 181 9.74 -1.86 5.32
N SER A 182 10.37 -1.97 4.14
CA SER A 182 10.36 -3.20 3.37
C SER A 182 11.13 -4.33 4.04
N VAL A 183 12.23 -4.03 4.72
CA VAL A 183 12.98 -5.04 5.50
C VAL A 183 12.08 -5.65 6.59
N PHE A 184 11.33 -4.83 7.32
CA PHE A 184 10.42 -5.33 8.36
C PHE A 184 9.29 -6.19 7.79
N ILE A 185 8.75 -5.82 6.61
CA ILE A 185 7.72 -6.61 5.94
C ILE A 185 8.29 -7.94 5.45
N VAL A 186 9.51 -7.97 4.91
CA VAL A 186 10.18 -9.23 4.52
C VAL A 186 10.39 -10.15 5.71
N VAL A 187 10.82 -9.61 6.86
CA VAL A 187 10.96 -10.40 8.09
C VAL A 187 9.63 -11.05 8.46
N ARG A 188 8.52 -10.31 8.40
CA ARG A 188 7.17 -10.85 8.61
C ARG A 188 6.80 -11.95 7.60
N THR A 189 7.03 -11.75 6.30
CA THR A 189 6.64 -12.74 5.30
C THR A 189 7.38 -14.07 5.50
N VAL A 190 8.64 -14.04 5.92
CA VAL A 190 9.40 -15.26 6.29
C VAL A 190 8.75 -15.97 7.48
N TYR A 191 8.39 -15.24 8.55
CA TYR A 191 7.70 -15.84 9.69
C TYR A 191 6.35 -16.45 9.31
N ARG A 192 5.57 -15.78 8.46
CA ARG A 192 4.28 -16.29 7.98
C ARG A 192 4.42 -17.55 7.14
N ILE A 193 5.46 -17.64 6.30
CA ILE A 193 5.77 -18.88 5.57
C ILE A 193 6.11 -20.00 6.55
N LEU A 194 7.00 -19.74 7.52
CA LEU A 194 7.40 -20.75 8.50
C LEU A 194 6.18 -21.25 9.29
N GLU A 195 5.37 -20.35 9.85
CA GLU A 195 4.16 -20.71 10.60
C GLU A 195 3.19 -21.55 9.76
N SER A 196 2.99 -21.18 8.49
CA SER A 196 2.11 -21.94 7.59
C SER A 196 2.67 -23.31 7.21
N SER A 197 3.98 -23.52 7.29
CA SER A 197 4.66 -24.78 6.95
C SER A 197 4.78 -25.76 8.13
N LEU A 198 4.58 -25.28 9.35
CA LEU A 198 4.79 -26.06 10.58
C LEU A 198 3.53 -26.86 10.93
N SER A 199 3.66 -28.18 10.93
CA SER A 199 2.63 -29.11 11.43
C SER A 199 2.27 -28.82 12.89
N ARG A 200 1.03 -29.16 13.28
CA ARG A 200 0.36 -28.82 14.57
C ARG A 200 1.12 -29.16 15.87
N THR A 201 2.27 -29.84 15.80
CA THR A 201 3.07 -30.35 16.91
C THR A 201 4.46 -29.72 17.06
N SER A 202 4.80 -28.68 16.29
CA SER A 202 6.12 -28.06 16.37
C SER A 202 6.28 -27.07 17.54
N VAL A 203 7.43 -27.14 18.22
CA VAL A 203 7.83 -26.34 19.40
C VAL A 203 7.85 -24.82 19.14
N ILE A 204 7.82 -24.40 17.87
CA ILE A 204 7.74 -22.99 17.47
C ILE A 204 6.37 -22.39 17.85
N ARG A 205 5.30 -23.20 17.84
CA ARG A 205 3.99 -22.83 18.37
C ARG A 205 3.97 -22.73 19.90
N SER A 206 4.87 -23.42 20.60
CA SER A 206 4.93 -23.42 22.06
C SER A 206 5.53 -22.13 22.65
N HIS A 207 6.20 -21.29 21.86
CA HIS A 207 6.62 -19.95 22.27
C HIS A 207 5.72 -18.88 21.61
N GLU A 208 4.45 -18.86 22.01
CA GLU A 208 3.44 -17.89 21.53
C GLU A 208 3.94 -16.45 21.55
N ILE A 209 4.80 -16.09 22.51
CA ILE A 209 5.35 -14.74 22.68
C ILE A 209 6.22 -14.33 21.49
N PHE A 210 7.05 -15.20 20.94
CA PHE A 210 7.91 -14.86 19.79
C PHE A 210 7.07 -14.74 18.51
N LEU A 211 6.06 -15.59 18.35
CA LEU A 211 5.10 -15.55 17.24
C LEU A 211 4.28 -14.25 17.25
N TYR A 212 3.71 -13.89 18.40
CA TYR A 212 2.88 -12.69 18.54
C TYR A 212 3.71 -11.40 18.48
N THR A 213 4.88 -11.41 19.12
CA THR A 213 5.75 -10.23 19.14
C THR A 213 6.35 -10.02 17.76
N LEU A 214 6.92 -11.03 17.10
CA LEU A 214 7.60 -10.79 15.83
C LEU A 214 6.65 -10.55 14.65
N ASP A 215 5.43 -11.06 14.63
CA ASP A 215 4.51 -10.83 13.51
C ASP A 215 3.81 -9.46 13.59
N ILE A 216 3.32 -9.09 14.78
CA ILE A 216 2.58 -7.85 14.99
C ILE A 216 3.55 -6.68 15.23
N LEU A 217 4.62 -6.85 16.02
CA LEU A 217 5.57 -5.77 16.28
C LEU A 217 6.32 -5.34 15.00
N THR A 218 6.68 -6.28 14.11
CA THR A 218 7.38 -5.92 12.87
C THR A 218 6.50 -5.07 11.96
N LEU A 219 5.21 -5.38 11.83
CA LEU A 219 4.27 -4.51 11.14
C LEU A 219 4.11 -3.16 11.83
N PHE A 220 3.98 -3.16 13.16
CA PHE A 220 3.84 -1.93 13.93
C PHE A 220 5.04 -0.99 13.74
N ILE A 221 6.25 -1.54 13.76
CA ILE A 221 7.48 -0.78 13.51
C ILE A 221 7.48 -0.26 12.07
N ALA A 222 7.13 -1.11 11.08
CA ALA A 222 7.10 -0.71 9.67
C ALA A 222 6.17 0.49 9.43
N ILE A 223 4.96 0.49 10.01
CA ILE A 223 4.00 1.59 9.87
C ILE A 223 4.41 2.82 10.68
N SER A 224 5.06 2.63 11.83
CA SER A 224 5.52 3.74 12.67
C SER A 224 6.52 4.65 11.94
N PHE A 225 7.34 4.08 11.05
CA PHE A 225 8.22 4.88 10.20
C PHE A 225 7.45 5.85 9.28
N TYR A 226 6.29 5.43 8.76
CA TYR A 226 5.42 6.29 7.93
C TYR A 226 4.64 7.34 8.74
N LEU A 227 4.42 7.13 10.05
CA LEU A 227 3.91 8.17 10.95
C LEU A 227 4.95 9.27 11.18
N ILE A 228 6.23 8.93 11.30
CA ILE A 228 7.26 9.94 11.54
C ILE A 228 7.58 10.67 10.23
N TRP A 229 7.77 9.92 9.15
CA TRP A 229 8.19 10.43 7.85
C TRP A 229 7.07 10.25 6.82
N TRP A 230 6.15 11.22 6.77
CA TRP A 230 5.02 11.15 5.84
C TRP A 230 5.50 11.28 4.39
N PRO A 231 5.32 10.25 3.53
CA PRO A 231 5.84 10.28 2.17
C PRO A 231 5.21 11.41 1.34
N GLY A 232 3.94 11.76 1.57
CA GLY A 232 3.25 12.84 0.86
C GLY A 232 3.97 14.21 0.92
N ARG A 233 4.77 14.46 1.97
CA ARG A 233 5.53 15.71 2.11
C ARG A 233 6.79 15.77 1.25
N TYR A 234 7.32 14.62 0.84
CA TYR A 234 8.58 14.48 0.11
C TYR A 234 8.38 14.17 -1.38
N LEU A 235 7.21 13.63 -1.74
CA LEU A 235 6.85 13.40 -3.14
C LEU A 235 6.55 14.74 -3.84
N GLY A 236 7.15 14.97 -5.01
CA GLY A 236 6.88 16.15 -5.84
C GLY A 236 7.61 17.45 -5.47
N ARG A 237 8.43 17.49 -4.41
CA ARG A 237 9.25 18.68 -4.08
C ARG A 237 10.43 18.88 -5.03
N ASP A 238 11.20 17.82 -5.28
CA ASP A 238 12.40 17.87 -6.11
C ASP A 238 12.40 16.68 -7.07
N SER A 239 12.62 16.89 -8.37
CA SER A 239 12.70 15.81 -9.36
C SER A 239 14.05 15.84 -10.07
N ILE A 240 14.58 14.67 -10.43
CA ILE A 240 15.78 14.57 -11.27
C ILE A 240 15.54 15.28 -12.62
N SER A 241 14.29 15.34 -13.08
CA SER A 241 13.88 16.10 -14.29
C SER A 241 13.70 17.61 -14.06
N GLY A 242 13.67 18.10 -12.82
CA GLY A 242 13.60 19.53 -12.48
C GLY A 242 14.88 20.30 -12.82
N GLY A 243 15.97 19.61 -13.14
CA GLY A 243 17.18 20.18 -13.72
C GLY A 243 17.18 20.27 -15.25
N LEU A 244 16.11 19.83 -15.94
CA LEU A 244 16.00 19.91 -17.40
C LEU A 244 14.92 20.93 -17.81
N PRO A 245 15.28 22.02 -18.53
CA PRO A 245 14.39 23.16 -18.83
C PRO A 245 13.12 22.84 -19.65
N ASN A 246 12.88 21.59 -20.06
CA ASN A 246 11.73 21.18 -20.86
C ASN A 246 10.50 20.75 -20.04
N TYR A 247 10.63 20.31 -18.79
CA TYR A 247 9.45 19.87 -18.00
C TYR A 247 8.64 21.05 -17.44
N GLN A 248 9.34 22.13 -17.09
CA GLN A 248 8.73 23.38 -16.65
C GLN A 248 7.94 24.06 -17.79
N LYS A 249 8.34 23.81 -19.05
CA LYS A 249 7.55 24.21 -20.23
C LYS A 249 6.28 23.40 -20.37
N VAL A 250 6.32 22.07 -20.21
CA VAL A 250 5.12 21.22 -20.30
C VAL A 250 4.09 21.58 -19.22
N LEU A 251 4.51 21.84 -17.98
CA LEU A 251 3.59 22.29 -16.92
C LEU A 251 3.05 23.70 -17.16
N LYS A 252 3.83 24.58 -17.79
CA LYS A 252 3.39 25.94 -18.13
C LYS A 252 2.42 25.93 -19.31
N ASP A 253 2.71 25.13 -20.33
CA ASP A 253 1.84 24.91 -21.50
C ASP A 253 0.52 24.23 -21.08
N GLU A 254 0.55 23.27 -20.15
CA GLU A 254 -0.68 22.63 -19.64
C GLU A 254 -1.53 23.59 -18.78
N ASN A 255 -0.89 24.47 -17.99
CA ASN A 255 -1.61 25.50 -17.22
C ASN A 255 -2.18 26.63 -18.10
N ASP A 256 -1.47 27.01 -19.16
CA ASP A 256 -1.94 28.04 -20.11
C ASP A 256 -3.06 27.50 -21.02
N THR A 257 -3.11 26.18 -21.27
CA THR A 257 -4.20 25.56 -22.06
C THR A 257 -5.48 25.30 -21.24
N ALA A 258 -5.38 25.27 -19.90
CA ALA A 258 -6.51 25.01 -19.00
C ALA A 258 -7.34 26.26 -18.63
N TYR A 259 -6.92 27.47 -19.05
CA TYR A 259 -7.69 28.70 -18.84
C TYR A 259 -8.53 29.04 -20.09
N HIS A 260 -9.61 28.28 -20.31
CA HIS A 260 -10.72 28.76 -21.15
C HIS A 260 -11.76 29.46 -20.25
N PRO A 261 -12.13 30.72 -20.54
CA PRO A 261 -13.12 31.44 -19.75
C PRO A 261 -14.49 30.76 -19.88
N SER A 262 -15.21 30.76 -18.74
CA SER A 262 -16.59 30.30 -18.58
C SER A 262 -17.49 30.67 -19.76
N TYR A 263 -18.06 29.67 -20.43
CA TYR A 263 -19.16 29.85 -21.37
C TYR A 263 -20.45 30.13 -20.60
N ASP A 264 -20.88 31.38 -20.67
CA ASP A 264 -22.17 31.86 -20.19
C ASP A 264 -23.30 31.31 -21.09
N TYR A 265 -24.15 30.45 -20.53
CA TYR A 265 -25.22 29.73 -21.23
C TYR A 265 -26.55 30.51 -21.19
N SER A 266 -26.50 31.82 -21.46
CA SER A 266 -27.68 32.68 -21.47
C SER A 266 -27.63 33.69 -22.60
N GLN A 267 -27.81 33.24 -23.85
CA GLN A 267 -28.44 34.01 -24.95
C GLN A 267 -28.55 33.17 -26.23
N SER A 268 -29.49 32.22 -26.26
CA SER A 268 -30.03 31.65 -27.49
C SER A 268 -31.28 32.42 -27.92
N VAL A 269 -31.09 33.57 -28.56
CA VAL A 269 -32.12 34.20 -29.41
C VAL A 269 -31.44 34.77 -30.66
N LEU A 270 -31.43 33.99 -31.73
CA LEU A 270 -31.15 34.52 -33.07
C LEU A 270 -32.30 35.44 -33.49
N PRO A 271 -31.98 36.58 -34.12
CA PRO A 271 -32.51 36.76 -35.47
C PRO A 271 -31.44 37.26 -36.45
N MET A 272 -31.33 36.50 -37.54
CA MET A 272 -31.13 36.95 -38.93
C MET A 272 -30.53 38.35 -39.16
N GLY A 273 -29.27 38.35 -39.61
CA GLY A 273 -28.70 39.16 -40.71
C GLY A 273 -29.15 40.62 -40.92
N PRO A 274 -28.22 41.60 -40.86
CA PRO A 274 -28.54 43.02 -40.99
C PRO A 274 -28.89 43.46 -42.42
N ARG A 275 -29.97 44.24 -42.52
CA ARG A 275 -30.15 45.29 -43.53
C ARG A 275 -29.18 46.45 -43.27
N VAL A 276 -28.91 47.22 -44.33
CA VAL A 276 -28.44 48.64 -44.43
C VAL A 276 -27.24 48.69 -45.40
N TYR A 277 -27.44 49.09 -46.67
CA TYR A 277 -27.60 50.44 -47.22
C TYR A 277 -26.35 51.32 -47.16
N ALA A 278 -25.89 51.66 -48.37
CA ALA A 278 -25.62 53.00 -48.87
C ALA A 278 -24.25 53.69 -48.64
N SER A 279 -23.76 54.15 -49.80
CA SER A 279 -23.42 55.53 -50.15
C SER A 279 -22.02 56.08 -49.86
N ASN A 280 -21.48 56.58 -50.99
CA ASN A 280 -20.46 57.60 -51.22
C ASN A 280 -19.00 57.14 -51.23
#